data_AF-A0A5N7Z8Z8-F1
#
_entry.id   AF-A0A5N7Z8Z8-F1
#
_cell.length_a   1.000
_cell.length_b   1.000
_cell.length_c   1.000
_cell.angle_alpha   90.00
_cell.angle_beta   90.00
_cell.angle_gamma   90.00
#
_symmetry.space_group_name_H-M   'P 1'
#
loop_
_entity.id
_entity.type
_entity.pdbx_description
1 polymer ?
#
loop_
_entity_poly.entity_id
_entity_poly.type
_entity_poly.pdbx_seq_one_letter_code
_entity_poly.pdbx_strand_id
1 'polypeptide(L)'
;MPLNRKLRCLIYFISVLFSPMVIAQDISLYNQFNGRYDFTFIGNTLNPEENSFQLAPSVYTSSSAILNLASGNTIEKAYLYWAGSGLGDFDIKLNNIPIRPDRTFSYQRNATGIILDYFSAFKDITDLVQQIGNGQYTISDLDVSPYIAQHFIRRTNFAGWAIIIVYKNETLPLNQLNIYDGMQAVPDVVNITLSSLNVIDNQNAKIGFLAWEGDKDILINETLRINGNILSNPPLNPANNAFNGTNSITGSTTLYNMDLDVYDIQNNIAIGDTSATIQLTSGQDFVMINAIVTKLNSQLPDASVSIDNIGLSCNSKTVSIDFTVYNRESTNPLPQGTRINLYANEALIGTYQTLTTIPIDGSETRSVTVVLPEAIVSPFTLKAVVDPDNTVAEIHEDNNEASTTVTLITSPQVNPLPSLKVCNKGYGSGYYDFSG
;
A
#
# COMPACT_ATOMS: atom_id res chain seq x y z
N MET A 1 0.00 42.35 26.26
CA MET A 1 0.60 43.43 25.46
C MET A 1 0.01 43.38 24.06
N PRO A 2 -0.52 44.47 23.48
CA PRO A 2 -1.09 44.45 22.14
C PRO A 2 0.04 44.35 21.12
N LEU A 3 0.02 43.30 20.30
CA LEU A 3 0.99 43.12 19.23
C LEU A 3 0.87 44.29 18.24
N ASN A 4 1.98 44.97 17.98
CA ASN A 4 2.04 46.19 17.18
C ASN A 4 1.40 45.98 15.79
N ARG A 5 0.50 46.89 15.39
CA ARG A 5 -0.28 46.80 14.13
C ARG A 5 0.61 46.63 12.88
N LYS A 6 1.85 47.15 12.93
CA LYS A 6 2.87 46.96 11.88
C LYS A 6 3.40 45.52 11.81
N LEU A 7 3.50 44.83 12.94
CA LEU A 7 3.95 43.43 13.01
C LEU A 7 2.86 42.47 12.51
N ARG A 8 1.57 42.79 12.73
CA ARG A 8 0.44 42.05 12.15
C ARG A 8 0.38 42.18 10.63
N CYS A 9 0.61 43.38 10.08
CA CYS A 9 0.71 43.57 8.63
C CYS A 9 1.92 42.82 8.03
N LEU A 10 3.06 42.79 8.72
CA LEU A 10 4.25 42.09 8.25
C LEU A 10 4.07 40.56 8.25
N ILE A 11 3.40 39.99 9.27
CA ILE A 11 3.09 38.56 9.31
C ILE A 11 2.09 38.17 8.21
N TYR A 12 1.06 39.00 7.95
CA TYR A 12 0.14 38.79 6.84
C TYR A 12 0.81 38.92 5.46
N PHE A 13 1.79 39.82 5.32
CA PHE A 13 2.52 39.99 4.06
C PHE A 13 3.50 38.83 3.80
N ILE A 14 4.10 38.25 4.85
CA ILE A 14 4.99 37.08 4.75
C ILE A 14 4.19 35.79 4.47
N SER A 15 2.97 35.65 4.99
CA SER A 15 2.09 34.50 4.67
C SER A 15 1.48 34.54 3.27
N VAL A 16 1.45 35.70 2.61
CA VAL A 16 0.96 35.84 1.22
C VAL A 16 2.10 35.66 0.19
N LEU A 17 3.37 35.78 0.61
CA LEU A 17 4.55 35.62 -0.26
C LEU A 17 5.10 34.18 -0.34
N PHE A 18 4.57 33.26 0.48
CA PHE A 18 4.82 31.83 0.34
C PHE A 18 3.53 31.16 -0.16
N SER A 19 3.33 31.16 -1.48
CA SER A 19 2.50 30.11 -2.06
C SER A 19 3.27 28.81 -1.90
N PRO A 20 2.77 27.80 -1.15
CA PRO A 20 3.39 26.49 -1.20
C PRO A 20 3.24 26.02 -2.65
N MET A 21 4.36 25.89 -3.34
CA MET A 21 4.38 25.15 -4.59
C MET A 21 4.02 23.72 -4.21
N VAL A 22 2.78 23.31 -4.51
CA VAL A 22 2.36 21.93 -4.28
C VAL A 22 3.05 21.10 -5.34
N ILE A 23 4.13 20.42 -4.94
CA ILE A 23 4.77 19.42 -5.78
C ILE A 23 3.76 18.29 -5.99
N ALA A 24 3.63 17.84 -7.24
CA ALA A 24 2.84 16.68 -7.63
C ALA A 24 3.09 15.51 -6.65
N GLN A 25 2.04 14.83 -6.21
CA GLN A 25 2.24 13.66 -5.37
C GLN A 25 2.76 12.50 -6.22
N ASP A 26 3.98 12.05 -5.93
CA ASP A 26 4.60 10.98 -6.68
C ASP A 26 3.77 9.70 -6.65
N ILE A 27 3.71 9.01 -7.79
CA ILE A 27 3.09 7.68 -7.86
C ILE A 27 3.91 6.75 -6.99
N SER A 28 3.28 6.19 -5.95
CA SER A 28 3.92 5.34 -4.95
C SER A 28 3.01 4.18 -4.57
N LEU A 29 3.59 3.11 -4.00
CA LEU A 29 2.84 1.92 -3.61
C LEU A 29 1.80 2.29 -2.54
N TYR A 30 0.53 2.09 -2.85
CA TYR A 30 -0.58 2.31 -1.93
C TYR A 30 -0.99 1.03 -1.22
N ASN A 31 -1.16 -0.07 -1.96
CA ASN A 31 -1.50 -1.36 -1.37
C ASN A 31 -0.94 -2.53 -2.18
N GLN A 32 -0.66 -3.64 -1.49
CA GLN A 32 -0.22 -4.89 -2.08
C GLN A 32 -1.17 -6.03 -1.64
N PHE A 33 -1.46 -6.94 -2.56
CA PHE A 33 -2.29 -8.10 -2.33
C PHE A 33 -1.57 -9.35 -2.80
N ASN A 34 -1.34 -10.29 -1.90
CA ASN A 34 -0.63 -11.54 -2.17
C ASN A 34 -1.62 -12.71 -2.08
N GLY A 35 -1.87 -13.40 -3.18
CA GLY A 35 -2.87 -14.46 -3.24
C GLY A 35 -3.44 -14.65 -4.63
N ARG A 36 -4.74 -14.95 -4.73
CA ARG A 36 -5.41 -15.25 -6.01
C ARG A 36 -6.27 -14.07 -6.46
N TYR A 37 -5.60 -12.97 -6.77
CA TYR A 37 -6.26 -11.70 -7.07
C TYR A 37 -6.20 -11.35 -8.55
N ASP A 38 -7.16 -10.55 -8.98
CA ASP A 38 -7.14 -9.82 -10.23
C ASP A 38 -7.91 -8.50 -10.04
N PHE A 39 -7.89 -7.63 -11.04
CA PHE A 39 -8.56 -6.34 -11.01
C PHE A 39 -9.41 -6.09 -12.25
N THR A 40 -10.33 -5.14 -12.10
CA THR A 40 -11.08 -4.52 -13.18
C THR A 40 -11.28 -3.03 -12.90
N PHE A 41 -11.62 -2.29 -13.95
CA PHE A 41 -11.97 -0.88 -13.88
C PHE A 41 -13.43 -0.70 -14.29
N ILE A 42 -14.12 0.18 -13.57
CA ILE A 42 -15.31 0.85 -14.09
C ILE A 42 -15.09 2.35 -13.94
N GLY A 43 -15.71 3.15 -14.78
CA GLY A 43 -15.56 4.59 -14.74
C GLY A 43 -16.16 5.23 -15.97
N ASN A 44 -16.34 6.54 -15.92
CA ASN A 44 -16.85 7.28 -17.05
C ASN A 44 -16.38 8.74 -16.99
N THR A 45 -16.19 9.32 -18.17
CA THR A 45 -15.95 10.75 -18.32
C THR A 45 -17.24 11.53 -18.08
N LEU A 46 -17.11 12.81 -17.73
CA LEU A 46 -18.21 13.77 -17.72
C LEU A 46 -18.14 14.69 -18.96
N ASN A 47 -17.13 14.53 -19.80
CA ASN A 47 -17.00 15.29 -21.04
C ASN A 47 -18.00 14.76 -22.08
N PRO A 48 -18.83 15.62 -22.70
CA PRO A 48 -19.78 15.21 -23.74
C PRO A 48 -19.10 14.79 -25.06
N GLU A 49 -17.92 15.33 -25.30
CA GLU A 49 -17.04 15.10 -26.45
C GLU A 49 -15.61 15.48 -26.05
N GLU A 50 -14.61 15.07 -26.83
CA GLU A 50 -13.21 15.38 -26.60
C GLU A 50 -12.98 16.89 -26.46
N ASN A 51 -12.29 17.31 -25.39
CA ASN A 51 -12.11 18.73 -25.08
C ASN A 51 -11.41 19.51 -26.23
N SER A 52 -10.56 18.84 -27.00
CA SER A 52 -9.85 19.34 -28.18
C SER A 52 -10.78 19.72 -29.33
N PHE A 53 -11.96 19.11 -29.41
CA PHE A 53 -12.94 19.34 -30.48
C PHE A 53 -14.18 20.11 -30.04
N GLN A 54 -14.33 20.39 -28.75
CA GLN A 54 -15.46 21.13 -28.21
C GLN A 54 -15.62 22.52 -28.87
N LEU A 55 -16.82 22.85 -29.32
CA LEU A 55 -17.12 24.19 -29.83
C LEU A 55 -17.38 25.21 -28.71
N ALA A 56 -17.78 24.73 -27.53
CA ALA A 56 -18.01 25.53 -26.34
C ALA A 56 -17.61 24.73 -25.08
N PRO A 57 -17.14 25.39 -24.01
CA PRO A 57 -16.76 24.74 -22.77
C PRO A 57 -17.96 23.99 -22.16
N SER A 58 -17.89 22.66 -22.08
CA SER A 58 -18.93 21.85 -21.47
C SER A 58 -18.37 20.61 -20.80
N VAL A 59 -18.81 20.37 -19.56
CA VAL A 59 -18.60 19.15 -18.78
C VAL A 59 -19.88 18.92 -17.99
N TYR A 60 -20.39 17.70 -17.98
CA TYR A 60 -21.56 17.33 -17.19
C TYR A 60 -21.23 17.28 -15.69
N THR A 61 -22.24 17.14 -14.84
CA THR A 61 -22.06 16.94 -13.39
C THR A 61 -22.40 15.52 -12.91
N SER A 62 -22.76 14.64 -13.86
CA SER A 62 -23.06 13.24 -13.59
C SER A 62 -22.75 12.37 -14.80
N SER A 63 -22.27 11.15 -14.54
CA SER A 63 -22.11 10.09 -15.53
C SER A 63 -22.23 8.72 -14.84
N SER A 64 -22.33 7.65 -15.60
CA SER A 64 -22.53 6.30 -15.05
C SER A 64 -21.71 5.24 -15.77
N ALA A 65 -21.33 4.19 -15.04
CA ALA A 65 -20.68 2.99 -15.56
C ALA A 65 -21.31 1.73 -14.97
N ILE A 66 -21.11 0.58 -15.61
CA ILE A 66 -21.70 -0.70 -15.19
C ILE A 66 -20.59 -1.61 -14.66
N LEU A 67 -20.77 -2.14 -13.45
CA LEU A 67 -19.99 -3.26 -12.93
C LEU A 67 -20.65 -4.58 -13.29
N ASN A 68 -19.90 -5.46 -13.94
CA ASN A 68 -20.34 -6.81 -14.27
C ASN A 68 -19.22 -7.83 -14.01
N LEU A 69 -18.97 -8.14 -12.75
CA LEU A 69 -18.06 -9.21 -12.36
C LEU A 69 -18.67 -10.59 -12.61
N ALA A 70 -17.87 -11.48 -13.20
CA ALA A 70 -18.26 -12.88 -13.39
C ALA A 70 -18.47 -13.60 -12.05
N SER A 71 -19.33 -14.63 -12.05
CA SER A 71 -19.54 -15.49 -10.88
C SER A 71 -18.23 -16.14 -10.43
N GLY A 72 -18.02 -16.22 -9.10
CA GLY A 72 -16.79 -16.75 -8.51
C GLY A 72 -15.75 -15.67 -8.20
N ASN A 73 -15.89 -14.46 -8.76
CA ASN A 73 -15.11 -13.30 -8.33
C ASN A 73 -15.74 -12.69 -7.08
N THR A 74 -14.96 -12.60 -6.00
CA THR A 74 -15.36 -11.96 -4.74
C THR A 74 -14.63 -10.63 -4.63
N ILE A 75 -15.36 -9.53 -4.46
CA ILE A 75 -14.75 -8.19 -4.31
C ILE A 75 -13.96 -8.13 -3.01
N GLU A 76 -12.66 -7.85 -3.11
CA GLU A 76 -11.74 -7.68 -1.98
C GLU A 76 -11.60 -6.21 -1.62
N LYS A 77 -11.37 -5.35 -2.62
CA LYS A 77 -11.22 -3.90 -2.46
C LYS A 77 -11.86 -3.13 -3.60
N ALA A 78 -12.36 -1.94 -3.31
CA ALA A 78 -12.83 -0.99 -4.32
C ALA A 78 -12.41 0.44 -3.98
N TYR A 79 -11.64 1.06 -4.87
CA TYR A 79 -11.06 2.39 -4.70
C TYR A 79 -11.63 3.35 -5.72
N LEU A 80 -12.37 4.36 -5.25
CA LEU A 80 -12.93 5.42 -6.08
C LEU A 80 -11.92 6.55 -6.23
N TYR A 81 -11.69 6.94 -7.48
CA TYR A 81 -10.98 8.12 -7.88
C TYR A 81 -11.92 9.04 -8.67
N TRP A 82 -11.86 10.33 -8.42
CA TRP A 82 -12.49 11.33 -9.28
C TRP A 82 -11.58 12.54 -9.42
N ALA A 83 -11.62 13.16 -10.59
CA ALA A 83 -10.69 14.22 -10.96
C ALA A 83 -11.37 15.24 -11.88
N GLY A 84 -10.75 16.41 -12.00
CA GLY A 84 -11.19 17.42 -12.96
C GLY A 84 -10.40 18.71 -12.90
N SER A 85 -10.87 19.66 -13.69
CA SER A 85 -10.34 21.02 -13.73
C SER A 85 -10.67 21.82 -12.46
N GLY A 86 -9.68 22.56 -11.95
CA GLY A 86 -9.81 23.47 -10.83
C GLY A 86 -9.19 22.98 -9.52
N LEU A 87 -9.58 23.66 -8.44
CA LEU A 87 -9.07 23.41 -7.09
C LEU A 87 -9.74 22.21 -6.38
N GLY A 88 -10.77 21.62 -6.98
CA GLY A 88 -11.47 20.47 -6.43
C GLY A 88 -12.94 20.71 -6.10
N ASP A 89 -13.76 19.75 -6.53
CA ASP A 89 -15.04 19.46 -5.90
C ASP A 89 -14.92 18.11 -5.17
N PHE A 90 -15.13 18.14 -3.86
CA PHE A 90 -14.87 17.02 -2.95
C PHE A 90 -16.14 16.50 -2.27
N ASP A 91 -17.31 17.06 -2.60
CA ASP A 91 -18.60 16.69 -2.04
C ASP A 91 -19.50 16.09 -3.14
N ILE A 92 -19.15 14.90 -3.62
CA ILE A 92 -19.89 14.20 -4.68
C ILE A 92 -20.88 13.18 -4.10
N LYS A 93 -21.65 12.52 -4.97
CA LYS A 93 -22.45 11.34 -4.61
C LYS A 93 -22.13 10.15 -5.49
N LEU A 94 -22.16 8.96 -4.89
CA LEU A 94 -22.19 7.67 -5.60
C LEU A 94 -23.53 6.99 -5.34
N ASN A 95 -24.33 6.75 -6.38
CA ASN A 95 -25.68 6.20 -6.26
C ASN A 95 -26.55 6.93 -5.22
N ASN A 96 -26.48 8.27 -5.23
CA ASN A 96 -27.12 9.19 -4.26
C ASN A 96 -26.57 9.17 -2.82
N ILE A 97 -25.52 8.41 -2.53
CA ILE A 97 -24.85 8.40 -1.23
C ILE A 97 -23.74 9.45 -1.25
N PRO A 98 -23.71 10.41 -0.32
CA PRO A 98 -22.62 11.39 -0.23
C PRO A 98 -21.27 10.74 0.00
N ILE A 99 -20.27 11.15 -0.78
CA ILE A 99 -18.89 10.68 -0.70
C ILE A 99 -17.98 11.89 -0.46
N ARG A 100 -17.02 11.71 0.45
CA ARG A 100 -15.92 12.64 0.71
C ARG A 100 -14.59 11.90 0.62
N PRO A 101 -13.52 12.57 0.15
CA PRO A 101 -12.23 11.91 -0.03
C PRO A 101 -11.55 11.61 1.30
N ASP A 102 -10.80 10.50 1.33
CA ASP A 102 -9.80 10.24 2.36
C ASP A 102 -8.48 10.94 2.05
N ARG A 103 -8.16 11.10 0.75
CA ARG A 103 -6.97 11.77 0.24
C ARG A 103 -7.33 12.61 -0.99
N THR A 104 -6.61 13.71 -1.16
CA THR A 104 -6.72 14.58 -2.34
C THR A 104 -5.35 14.79 -2.95
N PHE A 105 -5.33 14.93 -4.26
CA PHE A 105 -4.17 15.20 -5.08
C PHE A 105 -4.40 16.48 -5.88
N SER A 106 -3.33 17.18 -6.22
CA SER A 106 -3.43 18.42 -6.98
C SER A 106 -2.21 18.63 -7.86
N TYR A 107 -2.44 19.18 -9.05
CA TYR A 107 -1.39 19.55 -9.97
C TYR A 107 -1.66 20.96 -10.52
N GLN A 108 -0.63 21.80 -10.57
CA GLN A 108 -0.71 23.13 -11.15
C GLN A 108 0.18 23.22 -12.37
N ARG A 109 -0.40 23.56 -13.52
CA ARG A 109 0.32 23.78 -14.78
C ARG A 109 0.40 25.27 -15.07
N ASN A 110 1.61 25.74 -15.40
CA ASN A 110 1.79 27.07 -15.98
C ASN A 110 1.95 26.96 -17.49
N ALA A 111 0.88 27.24 -18.24
CA ALA A 111 0.84 27.18 -19.70
C ALA A 111 0.99 28.59 -20.30
N THR A 112 2.25 29.04 -20.44
CA THR A 112 2.60 30.36 -21.01
C THR A 112 1.96 31.53 -20.24
N GLY A 113 2.05 31.51 -18.90
CA GLY A 113 1.53 32.57 -18.04
C GLY A 113 0.06 32.40 -17.63
N ILE A 114 -0.61 31.34 -18.11
CA ILE A 114 -1.92 30.91 -17.60
C ILE A 114 -1.70 29.80 -16.60
N ILE A 115 -2.17 30.02 -15.37
CA ILE A 115 -2.18 29.00 -14.32
C ILE A 115 -3.43 28.15 -14.50
N LEU A 116 -3.27 26.84 -14.56
CA LEU A 116 -4.35 25.86 -14.65
C LEU A 116 -4.16 24.87 -13.49
N ASP A 117 -5.17 24.77 -12.63
CA ASP A 117 -5.17 23.86 -11.49
C ASP A 117 -5.99 22.63 -11.85
N TYR A 118 -5.53 21.47 -11.40
CA TYR A 118 -6.20 20.19 -11.56
C TYR A 118 -6.20 19.48 -10.23
N PHE A 119 -7.24 18.69 -9.99
CA PHE A 119 -7.36 17.91 -8.77
C PHE A 119 -7.68 16.46 -9.09
N SER A 120 -7.38 15.62 -8.11
CA SER A 120 -7.95 14.29 -7.97
C SER A 120 -8.25 14.00 -6.52
N ALA A 121 -9.14 13.07 -6.28
CA ALA A 121 -9.61 12.69 -4.98
C ALA A 121 -9.81 11.18 -4.91
N PHE A 122 -9.54 10.62 -3.73
CA PHE A 122 -9.52 9.18 -3.49
C PHE A 122 -10.40 8.82 -2.29
N LYS A 123 -11.13 7.72 -2.42
CA LYS A 123 -11.89 7.11 -1.32
C LYS A 123 -11.87 5.58 -1.40
N ASP A 124 -11.56 4.91 -0.29
CA ASP A 124 -11.87 3.47 -0.15
C ASP A 124 -13.40 3.33 0.04
N ILE A 125 -14.05 2.70 -0.94
CA ILE A 125 -15.51 2.46 -0.97
C ILE A 125 -15.82 0.95 -0.96
N THR A 126 -14.89 0.12 -0.47
CA THR A 126 -15.00 -1.35 -0.48
C THR A 126 -16.33 -1.83 0.08
N ASP A 127 -16.70 -1.40 1.29
CA ASP A 127 -17.95 -1.81 1.94
C ASP A 127 -19.18 -1.46 1.09
N LEU A 128 -19.17 -0.29 0.46
CA LEU A 128 -20.26 0.19 -0.37
C LEU A 128 -20.40 -0.64 -1.66
N VAL A 129 -19.28 -0.95 -2.32
CA VAL A 129 -19.29 -1.75 -3.56
C VAL A 129 -19.64 -3.21 -3.25
N GLN A 130 -19.17 -3.77 -2.14
CA GLN A 130 -19.56 -5.10 -1.67
C GLN A 130 -21.06 -5.18 -1.35
N GLN A 131 -21.64 -4.12 -0.80
CA GLN A 131 -23.07 -4.06 -0.51
C GLN A 131 -23.94 -3.92 -1.78
N ILE A 132 -23.50 -3.08 -2.74
CA ILE A 132 -24.25 -2.84 -4.00
C ILE A 132 -24.10 -4.02 -4.96
N GLY A 133 -22.89 -4.56 -5.11
CA GLY A 133 -22.57 -5.61 -6.07
C GLY A 133 -22.64 -5.16 -7.54
N ASN A 134 -22.80 -6.12 -8.45
CA ASN A 134 -22.95 -5.82 -9.88
C ASN A 134 -24.15 -4.89 -10.14
N GLY A 135 -23.98 -3.93 -11.03
CA GLY A 135 -25.02 -2.96 -11.34
C GLY A 135 -24.48 -1.66 -11.92
N GLN A 136 -25.37 -0.68 -12.05
CA GLN A 136 -25.01 0.67 -12.48
C GLN A 136 -24.49 1.48 -11.27
N TYR A 137 -23.35 2.11 -11.48
CA TYR A 137 -22.75 3.08 -10.57
C TYR A 137 -22.81 4.46 -11.22
N THR A 138 -23.42 5.41 -10.54
CA THR A 138 -23.62 6.80 -10.99
C THR A 138 -22.92 7.73 -10.03
N ILE A 139 -21.94 8.48 -10.54
CA ILE A 139 -21.43 9.67 -9.86
C ILE A 139 -22.33 10.85 -10.23
N SER A 140 -22.68 11.66 -9.23
CA SER A 140 -23.40 12.92 -9.42
C SER A 140 -22.85 14.00 -8.51
N ASP A 141 -23.26 15.24 -8.76
CA ASP A 141 -22.85 16.44 -8.03
C ASP A 141 -21.35 16.73 -8.12
N LEU A 142 -20.65 16.21 -9.14
CA LEU A 142 -19.26 16.60 -9.45
C LEU A 142 -19.30 17.85 -10.34
N ASP A 143 -19.20 19.04 -9.75
CA ASP A 143 -19.32 20.31 -10.45
C ASP A 143 -18.00 21.07 -10.56
N VAL A 144 -17.41 21.00 -11.74
CA VAL A 144 -16.20 21.73 -12.13
C VAL A 144 -16.48 22.97 -12.99
N SER A 145 -17.76 23.34 -13.16
CA SER A 145 -18.20 24.45 -14.02
C SER A 145 -17.45 25.77 -13.79
N PRO A 146 -17.09 26.16 -12.55
CA PRO A 146 -16.33 27.40 -12.32
C PRO A 146 -14.98 27.47 -13.05
N TYR A 147 -14.41 26.32 -13.43
CA TYR A 147 -13.06 26.21 -13.97
C TYR A 147 -13.02 25.86 -15.47
N ILE A 148 -14.12 25.35 -16.03
CA ILE A 148 -14.14 24.85 -17.42
C ILE A 148 -13.75 25.94 -18.43
N ALA A 149 -14.27 27.17 -18.28
CA ALA A 149 -13.98 28.25 -19.24
C ALA A 149 -12.48 28.60 -19.32
N GLN A 150 -11.77 28.55 -18.18
CA GLN A 150 -10.34 28.84 -18.12
C GLN A 150 -9.51 27.71 -18.74
N HIS A 151 -9.86 26.45 -18.47
CA HIS A 151 -9.17 25.28 -18.99
C HIS A 151 -9.42 25.07 -20.49
N PHE A 152 -10.62 25.43 -20.96
CA PHE A 152 -10.99 25.40 -22.37
C PHE A 152 -10.08 26.25 -23.25
N ILE A 153 -9.49 27.34 -22.73
CA ILE A 153 -8.51 28.18 -23.45
C ILE A 153 -7.31 27.35 -23.94
N ARG A 154 -6.96 26.29 -23.20
CA ARG A 154 -5.86 25.37 -23.52
C ARG A 154 -6.32 24.00 -23.97
N ARG A 155 -7.63 23.79 -24.12
CA ARG A 155 -8.22 22.48 -24.44
C ARG A 155 -7.83 21.42 -23.40
N THR A 156 -7.94 21.77 -22.13
CA THR A 156 -7.63 20.85 -21.02
C THR A 156 -8.75 20.76 -19.98
N ASN A 157 -9.98 20.97 -20.43
CA ASN A 157 -11.14 20.98 -19.55
C ASN A 157 -11.72 19.57 -19.42
N PHE A 158 -11.81 19.07 -18.19
CA PHE A 158 -12.41 17.75 -17.95
C PHE A 158 -12.99 17.57 -16.56
N ALA A 159 -13.81 16.53 -16.44
CA ALA A 159 -14.00 15.80 -15.20
C ALA A 159 -14.27 14.32 -15.50
N GLY A 160 -13.89 13.45 -14.57
CA GLY A 160 -14.03 12.01 -14.73
C GLY A 160 -13.99 11.29 -13.39
N TRP A 161 -14.39 10.03 -13.40
CA TRP A 161 -14.27 9.15 -12.24
C TRP A 161 -14.02 7.71 -12.66
N ALA A 162 -13.36 6.96 -11.78
CA ALA A 162 -13.11 5.54 -11.94
C ALA A 162 -13.13 4.84 -10.59
N ILE A 163 -13.55 3.58 -10.59
CA ILE A 163 -13.38 2.65 -9.47
C ILE A 163 -12.44 1.55 -9.94
N ILE A 164 -11.34 1.38 -9.21
CA ILE A 164 -10.46 0.23 -9.32
C ILE A 164 -10.99 -0.84 -8.37
N ILE A 165 -11.44 -1.97 -8.91
CA ILE A 165 -11.92 -3.10 -8.12
C ILE A 165 -10.88 -4.22 -8.15
N VAL A 166 -10.42 -4.63 -6.98
CA VAL A 166 -9.64 -5.87 -6.78
C VAL A 166 -10.60 -6.96 -6.34
N TYR A 167 -10.51 -8.13 -6.98
CA TYR A 167 -11.32 -9.28 -6.63
C TYR A 167 -10.48 -10.54 -6.47
N LYS A 168 -10.92 -11.43 -5.58
CA LYS A 168 -10.36 -12.76 -5.35
C LYS A 168 -11.13 -13.81 -6.14
N ASN A 169 -10.43 -14.76 -6.73
CA ASN A 169 -11.04 -15.95 -7.34
C ASN A 169 -10.09 -17.15 -7.24
N GLU A 170 -10.58 -18.25 -6.67
CA GLU A 170 -9.81 -19.48 -6.43
C GLU A 170 -9.24 -20.13 -7.70
N THR A 171 -9.78 -19.81 -8.88
CA THR A 171 -9.26 -20.33 -10.15
C THR A 171 -8.07 -19.54 -10.68
N LEU A 172 -7.75 -18.37 -10.12
CA LEU A 172 -6.60 -17.57 -10.55
C LEU A 172 -5.30 -18.17 -10.01
N PRO A 173 -4.17 -18.05 -10.75
CA PRO A 173 -2.87 -18.41 -10.21
C PRO A 173 -2.54 -17.53 -8.99
N LEU A 174 -1.68 -18.05 -8.11
CA LEU A 174 -1.10 -17.24 -7.04
C LEU A 174 -0.25 -16.13 -7.65
N ASN A 175 -0.50 -14.92 -7.21
CA ASN A 175 0.04 -13.70 -7.75
C ASN A 175 0.18 -12.63 -6.66
N GLN A 176 0.92 -11.60 -7.02
CA GLN A 176 1.01 -10.36 -6.31
C GLN A 176 0.36 -9.28 -7.17
N LEU A 177 -0.58 -8.55 -6.58
CA LEU A 177 -1.23 -7.41 -7.19
C LEU A 177 -0.87 -6.16 -6.39
N ASN A 178 -0.27 -5.17 -7.04
CA ASN A 178 0.08 -3.90 -6.41
C ASN A 178 -0.77 -2.78 -7.00
N ILE A 179 -1.24 -1.88 -6.14
CA ILE A 179 -1.87 -0.62 -6.53
C ILE A 179 -0.93 0.49 -6.13
N TYR A 180 -0.52 1.30 -7.10
CA TYR A 180 0.24 2.52 -6.91
C TYR A 180 -0.67 3.71 -7.23
N ASP A 181 -0.65 4.75 -6.41
CA ASP A 181 -1.41 5.96 -6.69
C ASP A 181 -0.68 7.25 -6.29
N GLY A 182 -1.23 8.37 -6.78
CA GLY A 182 -0.65 9.70 -6.72
C GLY A 182 -1.32 10.57 -7.79
N MET A 183 -0.64 11.63 -8.23
CA MET A 183 -1.05 12.39 -9.41
C MET A 183 0.17 13.06 -10.03
N GLN A 184 0.65 12.52 -11.14
CA GLN A 184 1.82 13.02 -11.87
C GLN A 184 1.45 13.34 -13.31
N ALA A 185 1.75 14.57 -13.74
CA ALA A 185 1.69 14.91 -15.16
C ALA A 185 2.82 14.21 -15.92
N VAL A 186 2.54 13.83 -17.17
CA VAL A 186 3.51 13.32 -18.14
C VAL A 186 4.02 14.52 -18.93
N PRO A 187 5.21 15.08 -18.63
CA PRO A 187 5.86 16.03 -19.51
C PRO A 187 6.45 15.26 -20.71
N ASP A 188 7.54 15.76 -21.30
CA ASP A 188 8.25 15.03 -22.36
C ASP A 188 8.54 13.56 -21.99
N VAL A 189 8.91 13.31 -20.72
CA VAL A 189 9.15 11.98 -20.15
C VAL A 189 8.88 12.00 -18.63
N VAL A 190 8.14 11.01 -18.12
CA VAL A 190 8.14 10.65 -16.69
C VAL A 190 8.57 9.19 -16.52
N ASN A 191 9.40 8.93 -15.51
CA ASN A 191 9.81 7.57 -15.15
C ASN A 191 9.25 7.26 -13.75
N ILE A 192 8.57 6.12 -13.65
CA ILE A 192 8.00 5.62 -12.40
C ILE A 192 8.66 4.26 -12.14
N THR A 193 9.34 4.16 -11.01
CA THR A 193 9.90 2.88 -10.56
C THR A 193 8.84 2.13 -9.79
N LEU A 194 8.43 0.98 -10.31
CA LEU A 194 7.65 0.02 -9.57
C LEU A 194 8.58 -0.78 -8.67
N SER A 195 8.53 -0.52 -7.37
CA SER A 195 9.24 -1.28 -6.35
C SER A 195 8.39 -2.47 -5.87
N SER A 196 9.02 -3.36 -5.10
CA SER A 196 8.36 -4.49 -4.46
C SER A 196 7.71 -5.43 -5.48
N LEU A 197 8.45 -5.74 -6.55
CA LEU A 197 8.07 -6.80 -7.47
C LEU A 197 8.75 -8.08 -7.04
N ASN A 198 8.06 -9.21 -7.18
CA ASN A 198 8.62 -10.52 -6.90
C ASN A 198 8.26 -11.46 -8.06
N VAL A 199 8.88 -11.24 -9.23
CA VAL A 199 8.55 -11.97 -10.46
C VAL A 199 9.17 -13.37 -10.42
N ILE A 200 8.36 -14.38 -10.16
CA ILE A 200 8.77 -15.80 -10.20
C ILE A 200 8.27 -16.50 -11.46
N ASP A 201 7.16 -15.99 -12.01
CA ASP A 201 6.62 -16.34 -13.32
C ASP A 201 6.03 -15.07 -13.94
N ASN A 202 6.22 -14.88 -15.24
CA ASN A 202 5.70 -13.72 -15.95
C ASN A 202 4.41 -14.03 -16.72
N GLN A 203 3.93 -15.29 -16.72
CA GLN A 203 2.73 -15.67 -17.46
C GLN A 203 1.49 -14.87 -17.02
N ASN A 204 0.79 -14.28 -17.98
CA ASN A 204 -0.38 -13.42 -17.75
C ASN A 204 -0.10 -12.19 -16.86
N ALA A 205 1.16 -11.76 -16.74
CA ALA A 205 1.49 -10.53 -16.08
C ALA A 205 0.89 -9.35 -16.84
N LYS A 206 0.25 -8.43 -16.11
CA LYS A 206 -0.41 -7.28 -16.73
C LYS A 206 -0.27 -6.03 -15.87
N ILE A 207 -0.44 -4.90 -16.54
CA ILE A 207 -0.45 -3.57 -15.94
C ILE A 207 -1.69 -2.81 -16.39
N GLY A 208 -2.32 -2.07 -15.48
CA GLY A 208 -3.45 -1.21 -15.75
C GLY A 208 -3.17 0.23 -15.37
N PHE A 209 -3.76 1.18 -16.09
CA PHE A 209 -3.59 2.62 -15.88
C PHE A 209 -4.92 3.33 -15.73
N LEU A 210 -4.96 4.26 -14.77
CA LEU A 210 -5.92 5.35 -14.74
C LEU A 210 -5.17 6.63 -15.13
N ALA A 211 -5.45 7.12 -16.33
CA ALA A 211 -4.93 8.39 -16.82
C ALA A 211 -6.08 9.39 -17.06
N TRP A 212 -5.75 10.66 -16.93
CA TRP A 212 -6.62 11.79 -17.24
C TRP A 212 -5.98 12.62 -18.36
N GLU A 213 -6.82 13.30 -19.13
CA GLU A 213 -6.44 14.22 -20.21
C GLU A 213 -5.61 13.55 -21.31
N GLY A 214 -5.99 12.33 -21.72
CA GLY A 214 -5.54 11.72 -22.97
C GLY A 214 -6.43 12.12 -24.14
N ASP A 215 -5.83 12.48 -25.28
CA ASP A 215 -6.50 12.88 -26.51
C ASP A 215 -6.20 11.92 -27.67
N LYS A 216 -7.26 11.31 -28.20
CA LYS A 216 -7.15 10.32 -29.29
C LYS A 216 -6.38 10.79 -30.54
N ASP A 217 -6.38 12.08 -30.83
CA ASP A 217 -5.79 12.62 -32.06
C ASP A 217 -4.44 13.35 -31.83
N ILE A 218 -3.85 13.27 -30.62
CA ILE A 218 -2.57 13.91 -30.25
C ILE A 218 -1.48 12.87 -29.95
N LEU A 219 -0.97 12.26 -31.01
CA LEU A 219 -0.07 11.08 -30.97
C LEU A 219 1.45 11.39 -31.01
N ILE A 220 1.87 12.64 -30.81
CA ILE A 220 3.31 12.99 -30.96
C ILE A 220 4.09 12.50 -29.74
N ASN A 221 4.98 11.51 -29.97
CA ASN A 221 5.82 10.89 -28.95
C ASN A 221 5.02 10.38 -27.74
N GLU A 222 3.80 9.89 -27.98
CA GLU A 222 2.96 9.36 -26.93
C GLU A 222 3.18 7.86 -26.78
N THR A 223 3.93 7.47 -25.75
CA THR A 223 4.27 6.06 -25.56
C THR A 223 4.28 5.68 -24.10
N LEU A 224 3.84 4.46 -23.85
CA LEU A 224 3.98 3.76 -22.59
C LEU A 224 5.05 2.67 -22.77
N ARG A 225 6.05 2.65 -21.90
CA ARG A 225 7.11 1.64 -21.90
C ARG A 225 7.26 0.98 -20.54
N ILE A 226 7.66 -0.29 -20.57
CA ILE A 226 8.13 -1.03 -19.39
C ILE A 226 9.49 -1.65 -19.70
N ASN A 227 10.46 -1.40 -18.82
CA ASN A 227 11.86 -1.80 -19.01
C ASN A 227 12.42 -1.42 -20.40
N GLY A 228 12.01 -0.24 -20.90
CA GLY A 228 12.41 0.30 -22.20
C GLY A 228 11.62 -0.21 -23.42
N ASN A 229 10.76 -1.21 -23.25
CA ASN A 229 9.95 -1.76 -24.34
C ASN A 229 8.59 -1.06 -24.45
N ILE A 230 8.18 -0.68 -25.65
CA ILE A 230 6.87 -0.03 -25.89
C ILE A 230 5.74 -1.06 -25.72
N LEU A 231 4.73 -0.68 -24.95
CA LEU A 231 3.48 -1.41 -24.79
C LEU A 231 2.45 -0.94 -25.82
N SER A 232 1.64 -1.89 -26.30
CA SER A 232 0.52 -1.63 -27.21
C SER A 232 -0.44 -2.81 -27.22
N ASN A 233 -1.71 -2.58 -27.52
CA ASN A 233 -2.73 -3.62 -27.70
C ASN A 233 -3.70 -3.26 -28.86
N PRO A 234 -3.21 -3.12 -30.11
CA PRO A 234 -4.04 -2.73 -31.23
C PRO A 234 -5.24 -3.69 -31.44
N PRO A 235 -6.40 -3.19 -31.88
CA PRO A 235 -6.62 -1.83 -32.39
C PRO A 235 -6.92 -0.79 -31.30
N LEU A 236 -7.05 -1.17 -30.03
CA LEU A 236 -7.53 -0.27 -28.98
C LEU A 236 -6.46 0.78 -28.61
N ASN A 237 -5.27 0.34 -28.18
CA ASN A 237 -4.15 1.24 -27.90
C ASN A 237 -2.98 0.95 -28.85
N PRO A 238 -2.78 1.78 -29.89
CA PRO A 238 -1.63 1.67 -30.77
C PRO A 238 -0.34 2.14 -30.08
N ALA A 239 0.81 1.68 -30.56
CA ALA A 239 2.12 1.88 -29.91
C ALA A 239 2.58 3.34 -29.80
N ASN A 240 1.92 4.28 -30.48
CA ASN A 240 2.25 5.70 -30.53
C ASN A 240 1.13 6.61 -30.01
N ASN A 241 0.14 6.05 -29.32
CA ASN A 241 -0.99 6.78 -28.75
C ASN A 241 -1.61 5.94 -27.63
N ALA A 242 -1.00 5.99 -26.45
CA ALA A 242 -1.34 5.15 -25.31
C ALA A 242 -2.38 5.80 -24.37
N PHE A 243 -2.67 7.09 -24.57
CA PHE A 243 -3.64 7.90 -23.82
C PHE A 243 -4.66 8.49 -24.79
N ASN A 244 -5.54 7.62 -25.30
CA ASN A 244 -6.35 7.89 -26.48
C ASN A 244 -7.86 7.85 -26.20
N GLY A 245 -8.24 8.00 -24.93
CA GLY A 245 -9.63 8.06 -24.48
C GLY A 245 -10.32 6.70 -24.54
N THR A 246 -9.65 5.64 -24.06
CA THR A 246 -10.17 4.27 -24.20
C THR A 246 -10.34 3.49 -22.89
N ASN A 247 -11.03 2.35 -23.00
CA ASN A 247 -11.33 1.48 -21.86
C ASN A 247 -11.13 0.02 -22.25
N SER A 248 -10.03 -0.58 -21.81
CA SER A 248 -9.69 -1.98 -22.09
C SER A 248 -10.66 -3.01 -21.51
N ILE A 249 -11.43 -2.66 -20.46
CA ILE A 249 -12.41 -3.59 -19.86
C ILE A 249 -13.65 -3.72 -20.74
N THR A 250 -14.10 -2.63 -21.34
CA THR A 250 -15.31 -2.58 -22.18
C THR A 250 -15.02 -2.62 -23.68
N GLY A 251 -13.76 -2.38 -24.09
CA GLY A 251 -13.37 -2.17 -25.48
C GLY A 251 -13.84 -0.83 -26.05
N SER A 252 -14.29 0.11 -25.20
CA SER A 252 -14.78 1.41 -25.64
C SER A 252 -13.65 2.26 -26.21
N THR A 253 -13.90 2.90 -27.35
CA THR A 253 -13.05 3.97 -27.92
C THR A 253 -13.63 5.35 -27.65
N THR A 254 -14.48 5.46 -26.63
CA THR A 254 -15.24 6.65 -26.28
C THR A 254 -15.23 6.79 -24.78
N LEU A 255 -14.12 7.30 -24.27
CA LEU A 255 -13.89 7.65 -22.89
C LEU A 255 -13.10 8.97 -22.87
N TYR A 256 -13.71 10.05 -23.35
CA TYR A 256 -13.04 11.33 -23.60
C TYR A 256 -12.22 11.82 -22.42
N ASN A 257 -10.99 12.26 -22.70
CA ASN A 257 -10.06 12.86 -21.73
C ASN A 257 -9.74 11.96 -20.52
N MET A 258 -9.87 10.63 -20.64
CA MET A 258 -9.40 9.69 -19.62
C MET A 258 -9.17 8.29 -20.20
N ASP A 259 -8.28 7.52 -19.59
CA ASP A 259 -7.96 6.16 -20.03
C ASP A 259 -8.09 5.16 -18.88
N LEU A 260 -8.68 4.00 -19.20
CA LEU A 260 -8.85 2.86 -18.32
C LEU A 260 -8.32 1.61 -19.01
N ASP A 261 -7.00 1.60 -19.23
CA ASP A 261 -6.36 0.63 -20.11
C ASP A 261 -5.49 -0.39 -19.40
N VAL A 262 -5.46 -1.59 -19.99
CA VAL A 262 -4.73 -2.74 -19.47
C VAL A 262 -3.86 -3.33 -20.57
N TYR A 263 -2.59 -3.52 -20.26
CA TYR A 263 -1.57 -4.07 -21.15
C TYR A 263 -1.00 -5.36 -20.58
N ASP A 264 -0.74 -6.33 -21.46
CA ASP A 264 0.08 -7.48 -21.14
C ASP A 264 1.54 -7.04 -21.02
N ILE A 265 2.23 -7.48 -19.96
CA ILE A 265 3.65 -7.19 -19.72
C ILE A 265 4.49 -8.44 -19.53
N GLN A 266 3.92 -9.63 -19.79
CA GLN A 266 4.60 -10.93 -19.63
C GLN A 266 5.98 -10.93 -20.30
N ASN A 267 6.08 -10.38 -21.51
CA ASN A 267 7.33 -10.39 -22.28
C ASN A 267 8.24 -9.19 -22.00
N ASN A 268 7.91 -8.37 -21.00
CA ASN A 268 8.65 -7.16 -20.68
C ASN A 268 9.18 -7.10 -19.24
N ILE A 269 8.93 -8.17 -18.49
CA ILE A 269 9.50 -8.44 -17.17
C ILE A 269 10.16 -9.81 -17.19
N ALA A 270 11.24 -9.96 -16.42
CA ALA A 270 11.98 -11.21 -16.29
C ALA A 270 11.81 -11.83 -14.91
N ILE A 271 11.93 -13.16 -14.85
CA ILE A 271 12.00 -13.88 -13.58
C ILE A 271 13.20 -13.38 -12.78
N GLY A 272 12.98 -13.04 -11.51
CA GLY A 272 13.97 -12.46 -10.60
C GLY A 272 13.97 -10.92 -10.57
N ASP A 273 13.17 -10.24 -11.40
CA ASP A 273 13.03 -8.79 -11.32
C ASP A 273 12.40 -8.40 -9.97
N THR A 274 13.12 -7.57 -9.21
CA THR A 274 12.65 -6.98 -7.93
C THR A 274 12.03 -5.60 -8.09
N SER A 275 12.20 -5.02 -9.29
CA SER A 275 11.63 -3.73 -9.69
C SER A 275 11.44 -3.69 -11.21
N ALA A 276 10.56 -2.81 -11.69
CA ALA A 276 10.42 -2.52 -13.10
C ALA A 276 10.29 -1.01 -13.31
N THR A 277 10.80 -0.51 -14.41
CA THR A 277 10.69 0.92 -14.75
C THR A 277 9.58 1.11 -15.76
N ILE A 278 8.58 1.90 -15.40
CA ILE A 278 7.62 2.46 -16.34
C ILE A 278 8.18 3.78 -16.85
N GLN A 279 8.11 3.98 -18.15
CA GLN A 279 8.39 5.26 -18.76
C GLN A 279 7.20 5.68 -19.62
N LEU A 280 6.68 6.87 -19.34
CA LEU A 280 5.59 7.47 -20.10
C LEU A 280 6.14 8.72 -20.79
N THR A 281 5.78 8.93 -22.04
CA THR A 281 6.18 10.11 -22.81
C THR A 281 4.96 10.71 -23.47
N SER A 282 4.90 12.05 -23.54
CA SER A 282 4.02 12.77 -24.45
C SER A 282 4.72 14.03 -24.92
N GLY A 283 4.71 14.28 -26.23
CA GLY A 283 5.39 15.43 -26.84
C GLY A 283 4.49 16.63 -27.11
N GLN A 284 3.17 16.47 -26.99
CA GLN A 284 2.20 17.53 -27.25
C GLN A 284 1.01 17.47 -26.30
N ASP A 285 0.55 16.25 -25.98
CA ASP A 285 -0.61 16.04 -25.12
C ASP A 285 -0.27 16.31 -23.65
N PHE A 286 -1.27 16.75 -22.89
CA PHE A 286 -1.13 16.96 -21.45
C PHE A 286 -1.83 15.85 -20.69
N VAL A 287 -1.09 14.80 -20.36
CA VAL A 287 -1.63 13.63 -19.66
C VAL A 287 -1.27 13.65 -18.17
N MET A 288 -2.16 13.15 -17.31
CA MET A 288 -1.87 12.93 -15.88
C MET A 288 -2.16 11.48 -15.48
N ILE A 289 -1.20 10.82 -14.85
CA ILE A 289 -1.37 9.48 -14.28
C ILE A 289 -1.81 9.61 -12.84
N ASN A 290 -2.86 8.87 -12.47
CA ASN A 290 -3.41 8.88 -11.12
C ASN A 290 -3.21 7.58 -10.37
N ALA A 291 -3.31 6.46 -11.08
CA ALA A 291 -3.13 5.14 -10.50
C ALA A 291 -2.61 4.15 -11.52
N ILE A 292 -1.82 3.20 -11.02
CA ILE A 292 -1.23 2.10 -11.77
C ILE A 292 -1.52 0.83 -10.98
N VAL A 293 -1.98 -0.22 -11.66
CA VAL A 293 -2.20 -1.53 -11.06
C VAL A 293 -1.30 -2.53 -11.76
N THR A 294 -0.49 -3.27 -11.02
CA THR A 294 0.28 -4.39 -11.58
C THR A 294 -0.24 -5.70 -11.03
N LYS A 295 -0.22 -6.74 -11.86
CA LYS A 295 -0.47 -8.13 -11.46
C LYS A 295 0.65 -8.98 -12.02
N LEU A 296 1.40 -9.62 -11.13
CA LEU A 296 2.58 -10.43 -11.45
C LEU A 296 2.44 -11.78 -10.76
N ASN A 297 2.75 -12.89 -11.42
CA ASN A 297 2.77 -14.17 -10.71
C ASN A 297 3.99 -14.17 -9.77
N SER A 298 3.70 -14.23 -8.48
CA SER A 298 4.68 -14.32 -7.42
C SER A 298 4.35 -15.55 -6.59
N GLN A 299 5.39 -16.30 -6.22
CA GLN A 299 5.30 -17.47 -5.36
C GLN A 299 6.41 -17.41 -4.32
N LEU A 300 6.23 -16.56 -3.32
CA LEU A 300 7.12 -16.45 -2.16
C LEU A 300 6.37 -16.76 -0.85
N PRO A 301 7.04 -17.44 0.10
CA PRO A 301 6.58 -17.47 1.49
C PRO A 301 6.74 -16.09 2.16
N ASP A 302 6.20 -15.94 3.36
CA ASP A 302 6.36 -14.73 4.18
C ASP A 302 6.42 -15.13 5.67
N ALA A 303 7.63 -15.32 6.18
CA ALA A 303 7.88 -15.88 7.50
C ALA A 303 7.83 -14.79 8.57
N SER A 304 6.85 -14.89 9.47
CA SER A 304 6.81 -14.06 10.67
C SER A 304 6.78 -14.93 11.92
N VAL A 305 7.12 -14.35 13.08
CA VAL A 305 7.20 -15.09 14.34
C VAL A 305 6.49 -14.34 15.48
N SER A 306 5.89 -15.07 16.42
CA SER A 306 5.40 -14.54 17.70
C SER A 306 5.98 -15.31 18.86
N ILE A 307 6.19 -14.63 19.99
CA ILE A 307 6.51 -15.26 21.29
C ILE A 307 5.20 -15.33 22.07
N ASP A 308 4.70 -16.54 22.32
CA ASP A 308 3.35 -16.76 22.81
C ASP A 308 3.31 -16.90 24.33
N ASN A 309 4.27 -17.62 24.91
CA ASN A 309 4.33 -17.86 26.34
C ASN A 309 5.76 -18.12 26.84
N ILE A 310 6.04 -17.75 28.09
CA ILE A 310 7.36 -17.86 28.72
C ILE A 310 7.20 -18.51 30.09
N GLY A 311 7.63 -19.77 30.20
CA GLY A 311 7.64 -20.53 31.44
C GLY A 311 8.87 -20.21 32.28
N LEU A 312 8.66 -19.65 33.46
CA LEU A 312 9.71 -19.30 34.42
C LEU A 312 9.61 -20.15 35.70
N SER A 313 10.76 -20.43 36.31
CA SER A 313 10.85 -21.08 37.62
C SER A 313 11.68 -20.25 38.58
N CYS A 314 11.35 -20.28 39.88
CA CYS A 314 12.04 -19.48 40.89
C CYS A 314 13.53 -19.86 40.98
N ASN A 315 14.39 -18.84 40.99
CA ASN A 315 15.85 -18.97 41.02
C ASN A 315 16.43 -19.84 39.88
N SER A 316 15.71 -19.97 38.76
CA SER A 316 16.15 -20.77 37.62
C SER A 316 16.59 -19.88 36.46
N LYS A 317 17.70 -20.27 35.82
CA LYS A 317 18.11 -19.76 34.50
C LYS A 317 17.58 -20.62 33.36
N THR A 318 16.84 -21.69 33.65
CA THR A 318 16.15 -22.49 32.64
C THR A 318 14.78 -21.89 32.37
N VAL A 319 14.54 -21.53 31.11
CA VAL A 319 13.31 -20.87 30.64
C VAL A 319 12.66 -21.73 29.55
N SER A 320 11.35 -21.93 29.66
CA SER A 320 10.55 -22.51 28.57
C SER A 320 10.00 -21.39 27.71
N ILE A 321 10.08 -21.51 26.40
CA ILE A 321 9.64 -20.50 25.44
C ILE A 321 8.73 -21.19 24.43
N ASP A 322 7.49 -20.71 24.35
CA ASP A 322 6.53 -21.09 23.33
C ASP A 322 6.51 -19.97 22.28
N PHE A 323 6.69 -20.33 21.02
CA PHE A 323 6.68 -19.41 19.90
C PHE A 323 5.98 -20.04 18.70
N THR A 324 5.39 -19.21 17.85
CA THR A 324 4.72 -19.64 16.62
C THR A 324 5.33 -18.95 15.42
N VAL A 325 5.68 -19.74 14.40
CA VAL A 325 6.11 -19.26 13.09
C VAL A 325 4.91 -19.30 12.15
N TYR A 326 4.71 -18.25 11.38
CA TYR A 326 3.59 -18.09 10.44
C TYR A 326 4.09 -17.95 9.01
N ASN A 327 3.22 -18.28 8.05
CA ASN A 327 3.41 -18.02 6.63
C ASN A 327 2.19 -17.27 6.06
N ARG A 328 1.87 -16.11 6.64
CA ARG A 328 0.63 -15.34 6.37
C ARG A 328 0.78 -14.46 5.14
N GLU A 329 -0.32 -14.20 4.45
CA GLU A 329 -0.33 -13.29 3.29
C GLU A 329 0.73 -13.68 2.24
N SER A 330 1.00 -14.98 2.14
CA SER A 330 2.04 -15.56 1.31
C SER A 330 1.49 -16.15 0.02
N THR A 331 2.37 -16.40 -0.95
CA THR A 331 2.04 -17.01 -2.24
C THR A 331 2.77 -18.34 -2.47
N ASN A 332 3.49 -18.84 -1.47
CA ASN A 332 4.17 -20.13 -1.51
C ASN A 332 4.29 -20.70 -0.08
N PRO A 333 4.33 -22.03 0.12
CA PRO A 333 4.62 -22.59 1.44
C PRO A 333 6.03 -22.23 1.93
N LEU A 334 6.15 -21.92 3.22
CA LEU A 334 7.45 -21.74 3.86
C LEU A 334 8.17 -23.10 3.94
N PRO A 335 9.40 -23.23 3.43
CA PRO A 335 10.12 -24.50 3.44
C PRO A 335 10.26 -25.12 4.83
N GLN A 336 10.32 -26.45 4.86
CA GLN A 336 10.76 -27.16 6.05
C GLN A 336 12.23 -26.81 6.31
N GLY A 337 12.62 -26.68 7.58
CA GLY A 337 14.00 -26.41 7.95
C GLY A 337 14.35 -24.92 7.94
N THR A 338 13.39 -24.01 7.75
CA THR A 338 13.61 -22.57 7.93
C THR A 338 14.10 -22.29 9.34
N ARG A 339 15.27 -21.66 9.45
CA ARG A 339 16.01 -21.51 10.71
C ARG A 339 15.32 -20.50 11.63
N ILE A 340 15.36 -20.74 12.93
CA ILE A 340 14.86 -19.84 13.97
C ILE A 340 15.95 -19.65 15.02
N ASN A 341 16.33 -18.41 15.31
CA ASN A 341 17.25 -18.08 16.39
C ASN A 341 16.53 -17.39 17.54
N LEU A 342 16.85 -17.80 18.77
CA LEU A 342 16.41 -17.14 19.99
C LEU A 342 17.60 -16.41 20.63
N TYR A 343 17.38 -15.17 21.05
CA TYR A 343 18.38 -14.32 21.69
C TYR A 343 17.89 -13.81 23.04
N ALA A 344 18.78 -13.75 24.02
CA ALA A 344 18.60 -12.95 25.24
C ALA A 344 19.53 -11.73 25.17
N ASN A 345 18.95 -10.54 25.06
CA ASN A 345 19.62 -9.34 24.57
C ASN A 345 20.29 -9.66 23.22
N GLU A 346 21.60 -9.54 23.12
CA GLU A 346 22.38 -9.88 21.92
C GLU A 346 22.96 -11.31 21.93
N ALA A 347 22.79 -12.07 23.02
CA ALA A 347 23.37 -13.40 23.15
C ALA A 347 22.45 -14.46 22.52
N LEU A 348 22.95 -15.22 21.54
CA LEU A 348 22.25 -16.38 20.98
C LEU A 348 22.10 -17.47 22.07
N ILE A 349 20.86 -17.81 22.40
CA ILE A 349 20.52 -18.81 23.44
C ILE A 349 19.95 -20.11 22.86
N GLY A 350 19.59 -20.14 21.58
CA GLY A 350 19.13 -21.34 20.91
C GLY A 350 18.95 -21.14 19.40
N THR A 351 19.18 -22.21 18.65
CA THR A 351 18.90 -22.30 17.21
C THR A 351 18.01 -23.50 16.96
N TYR A 352 16.92 -23.26 16.24
CA TYR A 352 15.89 -24.23 15.88
C TYR A 352 15.58 -24.11 14.39
N GLN A 353 14.65 -24.93 13.92
CA GLN A 353 14.15 -24.88 12.55
C GLN A 353 12.70 -25.34 12.51
N THR A 354 11.94 -24.91 11.49
CA THR A 354 10.61 -25.46 11.20
C THR A 354 10.71 -26.97 10.96
N LEU A 355 9.80 -27.73 11.56
CA LEU A 355 9.79 -29.19 11.46
C LEU A 355 9.04 -29.68 10.24
N THR A 356 8.11 -28.88 9.74
CA THR A 356 7.29 -29.15 8.56
C THR A 356 7.29 -27.95 7.63
N THR A 357 6.95 -28.18 6.36
CA THR A 357 6.60 -27.09 5.45
C THR A 357 5.34 -26.42 5.98
N ILE A 358 5.38 -25.10 6.19
CA ILE A 358 4.22 -24.34 6.64
C ILE A 358 3.42 -23.94 5.39
N PRO A 359 2.16 -24.39 5.22
CA PRO A 359 1.36 -24.04 4.05
C PRO A 359 1.09 -22.53 4.00
N ILE A 360 0.60 -22.04 2.86
CA ILE A 360 0.10 -20.66 2.73
C ILE A 360 -0.97 -20.39 3.79
N ASP A 361 -0.87 -19.25 4.47
CA ASP A 361 -1.69 -18.83 5.61
C ASP A 361 -1.63 -19.78 6.82
N GLY A 362 -0.66 -20.70 6.83
CA GLY A 362 -0.44 -21.67 7.90
C GLY A 362 0.47 -21.15 9.02
N SER A 363 0.66 -22.00 10.03
CA SER A 363 1.59 -21.76 11.14
C SER A 363 2.13 -23.05 11.75
N GLU A 364 3.29 -22.96 12.40
CA GLU A 364 3.88 -24.02 13.23
C GLU A 364 4.22 -23.47 14.62
N THR A 365 3.66 -24.08 15.67
CA THR A 365 3.97 -23.73 17.06
C THR A 365 5.03 -24.66 17.64
N ARG A 366 5.95 -24.08 18.39
CA ARG A 366 7.10 -24.75 19.01
C ARG A 366 7.17 -24.40 20.49
N SER A 367 7.47 -25.40 21.32
CA SER A 367 7.86 -25.22 22.71
C SER A 367 9.29 -25.69 22.89
N VAL A 368 10.15 -24.86 23.46
CA VAL A 368 11.57 -25.16 23.67
C VAL A 368 12.02 -24.75 25.06
N THR A 369 13.00 -25.46 25.60
CA THR A 369 13.63 -25.11 26.88
C THR A 369 15.08 -24.72 26.65
N VAL A 370 15.46 -23.54 27.15
CA VAL A 370 16.81 -22.97 27.03
C VAL A 370 17.40 -22.69 28.40
N VAL A 371 18.72 -22.81 28.52
CA VAL A 371 19.46 -22.41 29.73
C VAL A 371 20.15 -21.07 29.42
N LEU A 372 19.74 -20.01 30.13
CA LEU A 372 20.30 -18.68 29.93
C LEU A 372 21.77 -18.64 30.37
N PRO A 373 22.67 -18.01 29.57
CA PRO A 373 24.05 -17.77 29.97
C PRO A 373 24.17 -17.03 31.31
N GLU A 374 25.26 -17.26 32.04
CA GLU A 374 25.49 -16.60 33.34
C GLU A 374 25.51 -15.06 33.24
N ALA A 375 25.97 -14.52 32.12
CA ALA A 375 26.02 -13.08 31.85
C ALA A 375 24.64 -12.42 31.68
N ILE A 376 23.58 -13.18 31.42
CA ILE A 376 22.23 -12.63 31.28
C ILE A 376 21.66 -12.29 32.66
N VAL A 377 21.40 -11.01 32.88
CA VAL A 377 20.79 -10.47 34.11
C VAL A 377 19.31 -10.15 33.87
N SER A 378 18.51 -10.16 34.94
CA SER A 378 17.09 -9.82 34.88
C SER A 378 16.88 -8.32 35.16
N PRO A 379 15.96 -7.62 34.45
CA PRO A 379 15.23 -8.09 33.27
C PRO A 379 16.11 -8.12 32.01
N PHE A 380 15.72 -8.91 31.01
CA PHE A 380 16.37 -8.96 29.69
C PHE A 380 15.34 -8.95 28.56
N THR A 381 15.77 -8.62 27.35
CA THR A 381 14.93 -8.73 26.15
C THR A 381 15.09 -10.11 25.54
N LEU A 382 14.00 -10.87 25.41
CA LEU A 382 13.96 -12.08 24.61
C LEU A 382 13.57 -11.70 23.18
N LYS A 383 14.37 -12.13 22.19
CA LYS A 383 14.08 -11.93 20.77
C LYS A 383 14.04 -13.27 20.04
N ALA A 384 13.04 -13.48 19.20
CA ALA A 384 12.96 -14.57 18.24
C ALA A 384 13.11 -14.02 16.83
N VAL A 385 13.91 -14.67 16.00
CA VAL A 385 14.13 -14.31 14.59
C VAL A 385 13.96 -15.56 13.75
N VAL A 386 13.02 -15.55 12.81
CA VAL A 386 12.89 -16.58 11.76
C VAL A 386 13.71 -16.17 10.54
N ASP A 387 14.27 -17.16 9.83
CA ASP A 387 15.25 -16.99 8.75
C ASP A 387 16.34 -15.91 8.97
N PRO A 388 17.11 -15.97 10.07
CA PRO A 388 18.07 -14.91 10.42
C PRO A 388 19.24 -14.70 9.44
N ASP A 389 19.42 -15.57 8.44
CA ASP A 389 20.45 -15.42 7.39
C ASP A 389 19.83 -14.97 6.03
N ASN A 390 18.52 -14.75 5.97
CA ASN A 390 17.74 -14.44 4.75
C ASN A 390 18.05 -15.47 3.63
N THR A 391 17.96 -16.75 3.99
CA THR A 391 18.22 -17.88 3.07
C THR A 391 17.00 -18.28 2.26
N VAL A 392 15.81 -17.96 2.77
CA VAL A 392 14.53 -18.11 2.09
C VAL A 392 14.15 -16.71 1.61
N ALA A 393 13.92 -16.56 0.31
CA ALA A 393 13.38 -15.30 -0.21
C ALA A 393 11.92 -15.18 0.21
N GLU A 394 11.57 -14.04 0.81
CA GLU A 394 10.25 -13.80 1.39
C GLU A 394 9.59 -12.57 0.76
N ILE A 395 8.28 -12.40 0.99
CA ILE A 395 7.55 -11.21 0.51
C ILE A 395 8.02 -9.98 1.29
N HIS A 396 8.13 -10.10 2.62
CA HIS A 396 8.61 -9.05 3.51
C HIS A 396 9.77 -9.57 4.36
N GLU A 397 10.97 -9.09 4.06
CA GLU A 397 12.20 -9.47 4.79
C GLU A 397 12.35 -8.74 6.15
N ASP A 398 11.39 -7.89 6.51
CA ASP A 398 11.42 -7.02 7.68
C ASP A 398 10.40 -7.39 8.78
N ASN A 399 9.63 -8.46 8.58
CA ASN A 399 8.61 -8.92 9.53
C ASN A 399 9.01 -10.20 10.31
N ASN A 400 10.27 -10.61 10.20
CA ASN A 400 10.82 -11.87 10.70
C ASN A 400 11.21 -11.88 12.18
N GLU A 401 11.03 -10.75 12.90
CA GLU A 401 11.46 -10.60 14.29
C GLU A 401 10.30 -10.34 15.27
N ALA A 402 10.36 -10.98 16.45
CA ALA A 402 9.52 -10.63 17.59
C ALA A 402 10.34 -10.52 18.87
N SER A 403 9.98 -9.58 19.75
CA SER A 403 10.68 -9.41 21.02
C SER A 403 9.75 -9.07 22.19
N THR A 404 10.18 -9.43 23.40
CA THR A 404 9.47 -9.15 24.65
C THR A 404 10.43 -9.06 25.84
N THR A 405 10.06 -8.33 26.89
CA THR A 405 10.88 -8.20 28.11
C THR A 405 10.54 -9.30 29.11
N VAL A 406 11.57 -9.98 29.63
CA VAL A 406 11.44 -11.08 30.59
C VAL A 406 12.08 -10.69 31.92
N THR A 407 11.33 -10.87 33.01
CA THR A 407 11.83 -10.70 34.38
C THR A 407 11.90 -12.06 35.07
N LEU A 408 13.11 -12.50 35.44
CA LEU A 408 13.30 -13.76 36.16
C LEU A 408 12.74 -13.68 37.58
N ILE A 409 12.15 -14.79 38.03
CA ILE A 409 11.60 -14.91 39.38
C ILE A 409 12.74 -15.26 40.33
N THR A 410 13.05 -14.37 41.28
CA THR A 410 14.02 -14.62 42.35
C THR A 410 13.30 -14.78 43.69
N SER A 411 13.85 -15.62 44.57
CA SER A 411 13.35 -15.71 45.94
C SER A 411 13.59 -14.40 46.70
N PRO A 412 12.69 -14.03 47.62
CA PRO A 412 12.93 -12.90 48.51
C PRO A 412 14.20 -13.15 49.32
N GLN A 413 14.95 -12.09 49.60
CA GLN A 413 16.07 -12.16 50.52
C GLN A 413 15.54 -12.56 51.90
N VAL A 414 15.96 -13.72 52.40
CA VAL A 414 15.68 -14.12 53.78
C VAL A 414 16.62 -13.32 54.67
N ASN A 415 16.07 -12.40 55.47
CA ASN A 415 16.87 -11.71 56.47
C ASN A 415 17.41 -12.76 57.45
N PRO A 416 18.74 -12.87 57.64
CA PRO A 416 19.27 -13.75 58.66
C PRO A 416 18.77 -13.26 60.02
N LEU A 417 18.08 -14.15 60.75
CA LEU A 417 17.71 -13.85 62.13
C LEU A 417 18.99 -13.60 62.94
N PRO A 418 19.08 -12.50 63.71
CA PRO A 418 20.23 -12.28 64.58
C PRO A 418 20.37 -13.46 65.54
N SER A 419 21.61 -13.91 65.77
CA SER A 419 21.86 -14.97 66.75
C SER A 419 21.34 -14.54 68.12
N LEU A 420 20.47 -15.35 68.73
CA LEU A 420 20.00 -15.12 70.10
C LEU A 420 21.17 -15.27 71.08
N LYS A 421 21.73 -14.13 71.51
CA LYS A 421 22.72 -14.08 72.58
C LYS A 421 22.00 -13.97 73.92
N VAL A 422 22.08 -15.03 74.72
CA VAL A 422 21.51 -15.04 76.08
C VAL A 422 22.62 -15.18 77.10
N CYS A 423 22.56 -14.40 78.17
CA CYS A 423 23.42 -14.59 79.33
C CYS A 423 22.96 -15.84 80.09
N ASN A 424 23.87 -16.81 80.28
CA ASN A 424 23.63 -17.98 81.13
C ASN A 424 23.26 -17.51 82.55
N LYS A 425 22.04 -17.84 83.02
CA LYS A 425 21.57 -17.48 84.36
C LYS A 425 21.96 -18.50 85.44
N GLY A 426 22.76 -19.52 85.07
CA GLY A 426 23.16 -20.62 85.94
C GLY A 426 22.45 -21.93 85.58
N TYR A 427 23.06 -23.06 85.95
CA TYR A 427 22.54 -24.43 85.74
C TYR A 427 22.17 -24.79 84.29
N GLY A 428 22.74 -24.10 83.29
CA GLY A 428 22.42 -24.32 81.88
C GLY A 428 21.10 -23.70 81.41
N SER A 429 20.53 -22.76 82.18
CA SER A 429 19.26 -22.11 81.87
C SER A 429 19.43 -20.71 81.25
N GLY A 430 18.56 -20.38 80.31
CA GLY A 430 18.46 -19.07 79.65
C GLY A 430 17.02 -18.79 79.20
N TYR A 431 16.62 -17.51 79.13
CA TYR A 431 15.33 -17.11 78.56
C TYR A 431 15.53 -16.73 77.10
N TYR A 432 14.75 -17.33 76.21
CA TYR A 432 14.74 -17.02 74.79
C TYR A 432 13.42 -16.31 74.47
N ASP A 433 13.53 -15.07 74.00
CA ASP A 433 12.37 -14.33 73.50
C ASP A 433 12.28 -14.52 71.98
N PHE A 434 11.18 -15.12 71.53
CA PHE A 434 10.88 -15.37 70.12
C PHE A 434 9.73 -14.48 69.61
N SER A 435 9.34 -13.44 70.36
CA SER A 435 8.21 -12.56 70.00
C SER A 435 8.55 -11.46 68.97
N GLY A 436 9.74 -11.53 68.37
CA GLY A 436 10.20 -10.61 67.31
C GLY A 436 9.58 -10.89 65.94
#